data_AF-A0A2M6W531-F1
#
_entry.id   AF-A0A2M6W531-F1
#
_cell.length_a   1.000
_cell.length_b   1.000
_cell.length_c   1.000
_cell.angle_alpha   90.00
_cell.angle_beta   90.00
_cell.angle_gamma   90.00
#
_symmetry.space_group_name_H-M   'P 1'
#
loop_
_entity.id
_entity.type
_entity.pdbx_description
1 polymer ?
#
loop_
_entity_poly.entity_id
_entity_poly.type
_entity_poly.pdbx_seq_one_letter_code
_entity_poly.pdbx_strand_id
1 'polypeptide(L)'
;MAGYFHKNMAAGRWFTMSLSEQMGNVGSEVGRAVNWQKRGNIEQSNRATDRALELLDLTISDRRWKNRLTEIIRARHLVADLFYGANECRETPQNLEKYFYYFALLARKEK
;
A
#
# COMPACT_ATOMS: atom_id res chain seq x y z
N MET A 1 -20.57 -3.48 5.47
CA MET A 1 -20.46 -2.68 4.21
C MET A 1 -19.28 -1.74 4.36
N ALA A 2 -18.06 -2.19 4.05
CA ALA A 2 -16.88 -1.33 4.11
C ALA A 2 -16.95 -0.36 2.92
N GLY A 3 -17.12 0.92 3.19
CA GLY A 3 -17.08 1.96 2.17
C GLY A 3 -15.65 2.12 1.69
N TYR A 4 -15.42 1.92 0.39
CA TYR A 4 -14.13 2.21 -0.23
C TYR A 4 -13.84 3.72 -0.11
N PHE A 5 -12.72 4.09 0.54
CA PHE A 5 -12.26 5.48 0.60
C PHE A 5 -11.82 5.97 -0.79
N HIS A 6 -11.44 5.07 -1.69
CA HIS A 6 -11.13 5.35 -3.10
C HIS A 6 -12.24 4.91 -4.07
N LYS A 7 -13.42 5.54 -3.97
CA LYS A 7 -14.56 5.26 -4.86
C LYS A 7 -14.22 5.29 -6.36
N ASN A 8 -13.31 6.17 -6.78
CA ASN A 8 -12.90 6.30 -8.18
C ASN A 8 -11.78 5.33 -8.63
N MET A 9 -10.97 4.78 -7.71
CA MET A 9 -9.94 3.79 -8.10
C MET A 9 -10.56 2.40 -8.23
N ALA A 10 -11.52 2.07 -7.35
CA ALA A 10 -12.35 0.88 -7.47
C ALA A 10 -13.23 0.86 -8.75
N ALA A 11 -13.45 2.01 -9.39
CA ALA A 11 -14.25 2.17 -10.61
C ALA A 11 -13.55 1.70 -11.92
N GLY A 12 -12.51 0.86 -11.83
CA GLY A 12 -11.90 0.18 -12.97
C GLY A 12 -10.50 0.65 -13.33
N ARG A 13 -10.15 1.94 -13.13
CA ARG A 13 -8.82 2.47 -13.46
C ARG A 13 -7.69 1.78 -12.70
N TRP A 14 -7.91 1.34 -11.47
CA TRP A 14 -6.89 0.61 -10.72
C TRP A 14 -6.45 -0.66 -11.44
N PHE A 15 -7.39 -1.38 -12.05
CA PHE A 15 -7.15 -2.63 -12.78
C PHE A 15 -6.55 -2.43 -14.18
N THR A 16 -6.36 -1.19 -14.64
CA THR A 16 -5.63 -0.90 -15.89
C THR A 16 -4.16 -0.59 -15.63
N MET A 17 -3.78 -0.26 -14.40
CA MET A 17 -2.41 0.04 -14.01
C MET A 17 -1.53 -1.21 -14.05
N SER A 18 -0.23 -1.03 -14.28
CA SER A 18 0.76 -2.11 -14.08
C SER A 18 0.91 -2.43 -12.58
N LEU A 19 1.51 -3.58 -12.25
CA LEU A 19 1.79 -3.91 -10.85
C LEU A 19 2.72 -2.88 -10.20
N SER A 20 3.67 -2.34 -10.95
CA SER A 20 4.60 -1.31 -10.46
C SER A 20 3.87 -0.01 -10.14
N GLU A 21 2.91 0.41 -10.97
CA GLU A 21 2.05 1.57 -10.71
C GLU A 21 1.16 1.36 -9.48
N GLN A 22 0.52 0.20 -9.36
CA GLN A 22 -0.33 -0.13 -8.20
C GLN A 22 0.50 -0.10 -6.91
N MET A 23 1.64 -0.80 -6.86
CA MET A 23 2.50 -0.86 -5.68
C MET A 23 3.17 0.48 -5.38
N GLY A 24 3.52 1.28 -6.39
CA GLY A 24 4.04 2.64 -6.20
C GLY A 24 2.99 3.59 -5.59
N ASN A 25 1.73 3.45 -5.98
CA ASN A 25 0.62 4.21 -5.38
C ASN A 25 0.35 3.78 -3.94
N VAL A 26 0.39 2.48 -3.63
CA VAL A 26 0.36 1.98 -2.23
C VAL A 26 1.49 2.63 -1.42
N GLY A 27 2.71 2.68 -1.97
CA GLY A 27 3.86 3.33 -1.34
C GLY A 27 3.64 4.79 -0.96
N SER A 28 2.85 5.52 -1.77
CA SER A 28 2.54 6.92 -1.47
C SER A 28 1.65 7.06 -0.24
N GLU A 29 0.71 6.13 -0.02
CA GLU A 29 -0.11 6.10 1.20
C GLU A 29 0.70 5.64 2.41
N VAL A 30 1.59 4.65 2.25
CA VAL A 30 2.53 4.23 3.31
C VAL A 30 3.42 5.40 3.73
N GLY A 31 4.03 6.12 2.79
CA GLY A 31 4.83 7.30 3.10
C GLY A 31 4.02 8.42 3.78
N ARG A 32 2.75 8.60 3.41
CA ARG A 32 1.83 9.50 4.15
C ARG A 32 1.62 9.04 5.59
N ALA A 33 1.39 7.75 5.81
CA ALA A 33 1.18 7.18 7.13
C ALA A 33 2.41 7.38 8.03
N VAL A 34 3.61 7.07 7.52
CA VAL A 34 4.89 7.29 8.22
C VAL A 34 5.08 8.78 8.56
N ASN A 35 4.84 9.67 7.61
CA ASN A 35 5.02 11.11 7.84
C ASN A 35 4.07 11.68 8.91
N TRP A 36 2.82 11.23 8.96
CA TRP A 36 1.89 11.65 10.00
C TRP A 36 2.22 11.05 11.37
N GLN A 37 2.69 9.80 11.41
CA GLN A 37 3.17 9.16 12.63
C GLN A 37 4.35 9.93 13.24
N LYS A 38 5.35 10.31 12.41
CA LYS A 38 6.49 11.14 12.82
C LYS A 38 6.08 12.51 13.41
N ARG A 39 4.92 13.03 12.98
CA ARG A 39 4.35 14.29 13.47
C ARG A 39 3.44 14.12 14.69
N GLY A 40 3.31 12.90 15.23
CA GLY A 40 2.40 12.58 16.34
C GLY A 40 0.91 12.62 15.98
N ASN A 41 0.56 12.75 14.69
CA ASN A 41 -0.83 12.77 14.24
C ASN A 41 -1.30 11.36 13.89
N ILE A 42 -1.66 10.59 14.91
CA ILE A 42 -2.06 9.19 14.79
C ILE A 42 -3.33 9.03 13.94
N GLU A 43 -4.30 9.94 14.04
CA GLU A 43 -5.53 9.89 13.25
C GLU A 43 -5.25 9.94 11.74
N GLN A 44 -4.40 10.88 11.31
CA GLN A 44 -4.05 11.00 9.89
C GLN A 44 -3.11 9.88 9.43
N SER A 45 -2.29 9.35 10.34
CA SER A 45 -1.48 8.15 10.07
C SER A 45 -2.39 6.97 9.77
N ASN A 46 -3.36 6.67 10.65
CA ASN A 46 -4.32 5.58 10.49
C ASN A 46 -5.13 5.73 9.20
N ARG A 47 -5.63 6.93 8.89
CA ARG A 47 -6.35 7.17 7.62
C ARG A 47 -5.51 6.89 6.37
N ALA A 48 -4.21 7.16 6.41
CA ALA A 48 -3.31 6.82 5.31
C ALA A 48 -3.02 5.31 5.27
N THR A 49 -2.87 4.66 6.43
CA THR A 49 -2.74 3.21 6.55
C THR A 49 -3.96 2.48 5.98
N ASP A 50 -5.17 2.90 6.34
CA ASP A 50 -6.43 2.32 5.83
C ASP A 50 -6.50 2.40 4.31
N ARG A 51 -6.11 3.55 3.75
CA ARG A 51 -5.98 3.75 2.31
C ARG A 51 -4.95 2.81 1.69
N ALA A 52 -3.77 2.65 2.29
CA ALA A 52 -2.75 1.73 1.79
C ALA A 52 -3.25 0.27 1.76
N LEU A 53 -3.93 -0.16 2.84
CA LEU A 53 -4.51 -1.50 2.95
C LEU A 53 -5.64 -1.72 1.94
N GLU A 54 -6.50 -0.73 1.73
CA GLU A 54 -7.55 -0.77 0.71
C GLU A 54 -6.96 -0.97 -0.70
N LEU A 55 -5.90 -0.22 -1.04
CA LEU A 55 -5.23 -0.35 -2.33
C LEU A 55 -4.54 -1.71 -2.51
N LEU A 56 -3.97 -2.26 -1.44
CA LEU A 56 -3.44 -3.63 -1.42
C LEU A 56 -4.55 -4.66 -1.61
N ASP A 57 -5.70 -4.50 -0.96
CA ASP A 57 -6.87 -5.38 -1.13
C ASP A 57 -7.41 -5.34 -2.56
N LEU A 58 -7.47 -4.16 -3.18
CA LEU A 58 -7.78 -4.03 -4.61
C LEU A 58 -6.74 -4.74 -5.48
N THR A 59 -5.45 -4.63 -5.14
CA THR A 59 -4.36 -5.28 -5.88
C THR A 59 -4.40 -6.81 -5.74
N ILE A 60 -4.74 -7.34 -4.56
CA ILE A 60 -4.96 -8.77 -4.30
C ILE A 60 -6.16 -9.29 -5.10
N SER A 61 -7.22 -8.49 -5.24
CA SER A 61 -8.42 -8.87 -5.99
C SER A 61 -8.20 -8.93 -7.52
N ASP A 62 -7.09 -8.37 -8.01
CA ASP A 62 -6.76 -8.34 -9.43
C ASP A 62 -6.30 -9.72 -9.93
N ARG A 63 -7.13 -10.35 -10.77
CA ARG A 63 -6.87 -11.69 -11.32
C ARG A 63 -5.58 -11.78 -12.14
N ARG A 64 -5.06 -10.65 -12.65
CA ARG A 64 -3.79 -10.60 -13.38
C ARG A 64 -2.61 -11.04 -12.50
N TRP A 65 -2.71 -10.86 -11.18
CA TRP A 65 -1.63 -11.12 -10.22
C TRP A 65 -1.77 -12.44 -9.45
N LYS A 66 -2.63 -13.36 -9.90
CA LYS A 66 -2.86 -14.66 -9.22
C LYS A 66 -1.58 -15.45 -8.89
N ASN A 67 -0.53 -15.32 -9.71
CA ASN A 67 0.75 -16.00 -9.52
C ASN A 67 1.74 -15.23 -8.61
N ARG A 68 1.34 -14.06 -8.09
CA ARG A 68 2.17 -13.15 -7.28
C ARG A 68 1.50 -12.78 -5.95
N LEU A 69 0.38 -13.42 -5.61
CA LEU A 69 -0.43 -13.10 -4.43
C LEU A 69 0.33 -13.23 -3.12
N THR A 70 1.21 -14.23 -2.99
CA THR A 70 1.98 -14.45 -1.74
C THR A 70 2.75 -13.20 -1.33
N GLU A 71 3.46 -12.57 -2.28
CA GLU A 71 4.26 -11.38 -2.01
C GLU A 71 3.39 -10.15 -1.73
N ILE A 72 2.25 -10.01 -2.44
CA ILE A 72 1.32 -8.89 -2.23
C ILE A 72 0.65 -8.99 -0.85
N ILE A 73 0.25 -10.21 -0.45
CA ILE A 73 -0.33 -10.48 0.87
C ILE A 73 0.71 -10.24 1.98
N ARG A 74 1.97 -10.62 1.76
CA ARG A 74 3.06 -10.30 2.70
C ARG A 74 3.24 -8.79 2.85
N ALA A 75 3.28 -8.05 1.75
CA ALA A 75 3.35 -6.58 1.79
C ALA A 75 2.17 -5.99 2.57
N ARG A 76 0.95 -6.50 2.36
CA ARG A 76 -0.22 -6.12 3.15
C ARG A 76 -0.07 -6.42 4.64
N HIS A 77 0.41 -7.61 4.99
CA HIS A 77 0.64 -7.99 6.37
C HIS A 77 1.67 -7.10 7.05
N LEU A 78 2.79 -6.79 6.37
CA LEU A 78 3.83 -5.88 6.88
C LEU A 78 3.28 -4.48 7.14
N VAL A 79 2.46 -3.95 6.23
CA VAL A 79 1.79 -2.64 6.44
C VAL A 79 0.88 -2.70 7.67
N ALA A 80 0.04 -3.75 7.79
CA ALA A 80 -0.87 -3.87 8.92
C ALA A 80 -0.12 -4.03 10.25
N ASP A 81 0.90 -4.89 10.30
CA ASP A 81 1.70 -5.14 11.51
C ASP A 81 2.49 -3.90 11.95
N LEU A 82 3.06 -3.14 11.01
CA LEU A 82 3.84 -1.94 11.32
C LEU A 82 2.99 -0.82 11.93
N PHE A 83 1.77 -0.59 11.41
CA PHE A 83 0.95 0.55 11.80
C PHE A 83 -0.12 0.22 12.85
N TYR A 84 -0.63 -1.02 12.87
CA TYR A 84 -1.68 -1.45 13.79
C TYR A 84 -1.28 -2.61 14.70
N GLY A 85 -0.21 -3.33 14.37
CA GLY A 85 0.28 -4.47 15.14
C GLY A 85 1.33 -4.07 16.18
N ALA A 86 1.93 -5.11 16.77
CA ALA A 86 3.04 -4.97 17.70
C ALA A 86 4.41 -4.90 16.98
N ASN A 87 4.40 -4.80 15.64
CA ASN A 87 5.58 -4.90 14.79
C ASN A 87 6.36 -6.22 15.02
N GLU A 88 5.63 -7.34 15.04
CA GLU A 88 6.19 -8.68 15.23
C GLU A 88 7.17 -9.07 14.11
N CYS A 89 6.94 -8.55 12.89
CA CYS A 89 7.81 -8.71 11.74
C CYS A 89 9.14 -7.94 11.87
N ARG A 90 9.30 -7.10 12.92
CA ARG A 90 10.47 -6.25 13.16
C ARG A 90 10.83 -5.39 11.96
N GLU A 91 9.81 -4.91 11.26
CA GLU A 91 10.00 -4.07 10.09
C GLU A 91 10.22 -2.61 10.51
N THR A 92 10.86 -1.83 9.65
CA THR A 92 11.02 -0.38 9.87
C THR A 92 10.24 0.43 8.84
N PRO A 93 9.72 1.61 9.21
CA PRO A 93 9.10 2.53 8.26
C PRO A 93 10.00 2.80 7.03
N GLN A 94 11.30 2.94 7.23
CA GLN A 94 12.28 3.25 6.19
C GLN A 94 12.44 2.10 5.18
N ASN A 95 12.49 0.85 5.67
CA ASN A 95 12.56 -0.32 4.79
C ASN A 95 11.27 -0.47 3.98
N LEU A 96 10.12 -0.27 4.63
CA LEU A 96 8.83 -0.37 3.97
C LEU A 96 8.65 0.72 2.90
N GLU A 97 9.02 1.97 3.23
CA GLU A 97 9.06 3.07 2.26
C GLU A 97 10.01 2.74 1.09
N LYS A 98 11.18 2.19 1.36
CA LYS A 98 12.16 1.80 0.34
C LYS A 98 11.64 0.68 -0.57
N TYR A 99 10.96 -0.32 -0.01
CA TYR A 99 10.34 -1.42 -0.77
C TYR A 99 9.37 -0.87 -1.81
N PHE A 100 8.42 -0.02 -1.40
CA PHE A 100 7.46 0.56 -2.34
C PHE A 100 8.07 1.61 -3.28
N TYR A 101 9.12 2.32 -2.84
CA TYR A 101 9.82 3.30 -3.68
C TYR A 101 10.40 2.68 -4.95
N TYR A 102 10.93 1.46 -4.89
CA TYR A 102 11.42 0.77 -6.09
C TYR A 102 10.32 0.50 -7.12
N PHE A 103 9.09 0.22 -6.68
CA PHE A 103 7.96 0.10 -7.60
C PHE A 103 7.58 1.44 -8.22
N ALA A 104 7.63 2.54 -7.46
CA ALA A 104 7.39 3.88 -7.99
C ALA A 104 8.44 4.29 -9.05
N LEU A 105 9.71 3.91 -8.85
CA LEU A 105 10.77 4.12 -9.85
C LEU A 105 10.53 3.29 -11.11
N LEU A 106 10.17 2.02 -10.95
CA LEU A 106 9.87 1.13 -12.07
C LEU A 106 8.66 1.65 -12.87
N ALA A 107 7.60 2.08 -12.20
CA ALA A 107 6.41 2.66 -12.82
C ALA A 107 6.73 3.90 -13.67
N ARG A 108 7.74 4.69 -13.30
CA ARG A 108 8.20 5.84 -14.11
C ARG A 108 9.02 5.42 -15.32
N LYS A 109 9.74 4.30 -15.25
CA LYS A 109 10.55 3.77 -16.35
C LYS A 109 9.69 3.07 -17.41
N GLU A 110 8.54 2.53 -17.02
CA GLU A 110 7.59 1.83 -17.89
C GLU A 110 6.68 2.78 -18.70
N LYS A 111 6.74 4.09 -18.43
CA LYS A 111 6.05 5.14 -19.18
C LYS A 111 6.96 5.77 -20.23
#